data_AF-A0A4D7H8T0-F1
#
_entry.id   AF-A0A4D7H8T0-F1
#
_cell.length_a   1.000
_cell.length_b   1.000
_cell.length_c   1.000
_cell.angle_alpha   90.00
_cell.angle_beta   90.00
_cell.angle_gamma   90.00
#
_symmetry.space_group_name_H-M   'P 1'
#
loop_
_entity.id
_entity.type
_entity.pdbx_description
1 polymer ?
#
loop_
_entity_poly.entity_id
_entity_poly.type
_entity_poly.pdbx_seq_one_letter_code
_entity_poly.pdbx_strand_id
1 'polypeptide(L)'
;MYLSHPVRRMRDDPIDGEEVTLVVELDGGADRDAFESTVREAGGTVERDLQFCAVLVRVPESAVASLCELDDLARIETGETLSLGVDEDATLPSDDAGDESGFDDRLEPDDERR
;
A
#
# COMPACT_ATOMS: atom_id res chain seq x y z
N MET A 1 9.85 15.04 -9.97
CA MET A 1 9.19 14.45 -8.79
C MET A 1 7.71 14.10 -9.03
N TYR A 2 7.30 12.88 -8.68
CA TYR A 2 5.90 12.45 -8.57
C TYR A 2 5.42 12.54 -7.10
N LEU A 3 4.15 12.91 -6.89
CA LEU A 3 3.49 12.91 -5.57
C LEU A 3 2.21 12.08 -5.62
N SER A 4 2.02 11.15 -4.68
CA SER A 4 0.75 10.45 -4.52
C SER A 4 -0.37 11.42 -4.11
N HIS A 5 -1.63 11.01 -4.30
CA HIS A 5 -2.78 11.86 -3.97
C HIS A 5 -2.81 12.32 -2.50
N PRO A 6 -2.59 11.45 -1.49
CA PRO A 6 -2.52 11.88 -0.10
C PRO A 6 -1.41 12.91 0.18
N VAL A 7 -0.23 12.74 -0.42
CA VAL A 7 0.90 13.67 -0.22
C VAL A 7 0.56 15.06 -0.75
N ARG A 8 -0.12 15.16 -1.90
CA ARG A 8 -0.59 16.45 -2.42
C ARG A 8 -1.56 17.14 -1.46
N ARG A 9 -2.45 16.37 -0.83
CA ARG A 9 -3.38 16.88 0.17
C ARG A 9 -2.63 17.42 1.40
N MET A 10 -1.70 16.64 1.96
CA MET A 10 -0.90 17.05 3.13
C MET A 10 -0.04 18.29 2.84
N ARG A 11 0.50 18.40 1.62
CA ARG A 11 1.22 19.59 1.16
C ARG A 11 0.33 20.84 1.16
N ASP A 12 -0.90 20.71 0.65
CA ASP A 12 -1.81 21.84 0.44
C ASP A 12 -2.61 22.21 1.71
N ASP A 13 -2.84 21.25 2.61
CA ASP A 13 -3.65 21.37 3.84
C ASP A 13 -3.07 20.43 4.94
N PRO A 14 -1.91 20.77 5.55
CA PRO A 14 -1.28 19.96 6.58
C PRO A 14 -2.02 20.01 7.91
N ILE A 15 -2.01 18.91 8.65
CA ILE A 15 -2.55 18.89 10.02
C ILE A 15 -1.43 19.18 11.02
N ASP A 16 -1.58 20.28 11.77
CA ASP A 16 -0.60 20.66 12.81
C ASP A 16 -0.48 19.59 13.90
N GLY A 17 0.75 19.18 14.18
CA GLY A 17 1.06 18.21 15.24
C GLY A 17 0.92 16.74 14.84
N GLU A 18 0.42 16.44 13.64
CA GLU A 18 0.39 15.07 13.11
C GLU A 18 1.72 14.71 12.43
N GLU A 19 2.06 13.42 12.50
CA GLU A 19 3.23 12.85 11.84
C GLU A 19 2.81 11.84 10.78
N VAL A 20 3.49 11.86 9.64
CA VAL A 20 3.24 10.97 8.52
C VAL A 20 4.48 10.15 8.20
N THR A 21 4.25 8.87 7.85
CA THR A 21 5.29 8.02 7.28
C THR A 21 5.24 8.12 5.76
N LEU A 22 6.37 8.46 5.14
CA LEU A 22 6.52 8.61 3.71
C LEU A 22 7.55 7.63 3.15
N VAL A 23 7.26 7.11 1.96
CA VAL A 23 8.25 6.49 1.08
C VAL A 23 8.76 7.58 0.14
N VAL A 24 10.05 7.84 0.19
CA VAL A 24 10.72 8.82 -0.67
C VAL A 24 11.72 8.09 -1.55
N GLU A 25 11.59 8.27 -2.86
CA GLU A 25 12.56 7.80 -3.85
C GLU A 25 13.43 8.98 -4.28
N LEU A 26 14.73 8.85 -4.07
CA LEU A 26 15.76 9.79 -4.47
C LEU A 26 16.08 9.60 -5.96
N ASP A 27 16.41 10.68 -6.65
CA ASP A 27 16.97 10.59 -8.00
C ASP A 27 18.33 9.86 -7.98
N GLY A 28 18.68 9.16 -9.06
CA GLY A 28 19.86 8.29 -9.11
C GLY A 28 21.24 8.96 -8.91
N GLY A 29 21.28 10.30 -8.84
CA GLY A 29 22.48 11.09 -8.53
C GLY A 29 22.38 11.90 -7.23
N ALA A 30 21.30 11.73 -6.45
CA ALA A 30 21.06 12.50 -5.24
C ALA A 30 22.08 12.16 -4.15
N ASP A 31 22.46 13.17 -3.37
CA ASP A 31 23.26 12.97 -2.16
C ASP A 31 22.35 12.54 -1.00
N ARG A 32 22.51 11.29 -0.60
CA ARG A 32 21.70 10.72 0.48
C ARG A 32 21.98 11.35 1.83
N ASP A 33 23.23 11.60 2.19
CA ASP A 33 23.58 12.16 3.49
C ASP A 33 23.02 13.59 3.64
N ALA A 34 22.99 14.33 2.53
CA ALA A 34 22.32 15.62 2.45
C ALA A 34 20.81 15.49 2.66
N PHE A 35 20.15 14.57 1.97
CA PHE A 35 18.72 14.31 2.14
C PHE A 35 18.35 13.96 3.60
N GLU A 36 19.10 13.05 4.22
CA GLU A 36 18.82 12.68 5.62
C GLU A 36 19.04 13.84 6.59
N SER A 37 19.98 14.74 6.28
CA SER A 37 20.17 15.97 7.05
C SER A 37 18.98 16.91 6.93
N THR A 38 18.45 17.11 5.72
CA THR A 38 17.23 17.89 5.49
C THR A 38 16.02 17.30 6.22
N VAL A 39 15.87 15.97 6.22
CA VAL A 39 14.79 15.30 6.98
C VAL A 39 14.89 15.61 8.47
N ARG A 40 16.10 15.55 9.05
CA ARG A 40 16.33 15.87 10.46
C ARG A 40 16.10 17.34 10.78
N GLU A 41 16.53 18.25 9.91
CA GLU A 41 16.29 19.69 10.03
C GLU A 41 14.79 20.04 9.98
N ALA A 42 14.03 19.28 9.20
CA ALA A 42 12.57 19.38 9.13
C ALA A 42 11.84 18.72 10.32
N GLY A 43 12.59 18.20 11.32
CA GLY A 43 12.03 17.56 12.51
C GLY A 43 11.61 16.11 12.32
N GLY A 44 12.03 15.46 11.24
CA GLY A 44 11.74 14.05 10.97
C GLY A 44 12.93 13.11 11.21
N THR A 45 12.68 11.83 10.93
CA THR A 45 13.62 10.73 11.07
C THR A 45 13.59 9.82 9.85
N VAL A 46 14.75 9.25 9.49
CA VAL A 46 14.82 8.15 8.52
C VAL A 46 14.66 6.85 9.29
N GLU A 47 13.57 6.14 9.02
CA GLU A 47 13.19 4.93 9.74
C GLU A 47 13.87 3.70 9.13
N ARG A 48 13.87 3.59 7.80
CA ARG A 48 14.40 2.42 7.08
C ARG A 48 14.93 2.78 5.71
N ASP A 49 15.99 2.09 5.31
CA ASP A 49 16.40 1.97 3.91
C ASP A 49 15.54 0.92 3.21
N LEU A 50 14.91 1.28 2.09
CA LEU A 50 14.07 0.37 1.29
C LEU A 50 14.79 -0.15 0.04
N GLN A 51 16.08 0.16 -0.11
CA GLN A 51 16.90 -0.09 -1.30
C GLN A 51 16.38 0.65 -2.54
N PHE A 52 17.07 0.49 -3.68
CA PHE A 52 16.65 1.08 -4.98
C PHE A 52 16.41 2.59 -4.91
N CYS A 53 17.27 3.32 -4.20
CA CYS A 53 17.15 4.76 -3.95
C CYS A 53 15.90 5.17 -3.16
N ALA A 54 15.19 4.23 -2.53
CA ALA A 54 14.02 4.50 -1.71
C ALA A 54 14.32 4.43 -0.20
N VAL A 55 13.66 5.29 0.55
CA VAL A 55 13.75 5.40 2.01
C VAL A 55 12.38 5.59 2.63
N LEU A 56 12.22 5.04 3.83
CA LEU A 56 11.08 5.28 4.68
C LEU A 56 11.45 6.38 5.68
N VAL A 57 10.72 7.48 5.67
CA VAL A 57 10.91 8.60 6.60
C VAL A 57 9.64 8.85 7.39
N ARG A 58 9.80 9.38 8.60
CA ARG A 58 8.71 9.85 9.44
C ARG A 58 8.92 11.33 9.71
N VAL A 59 7.94 12.15 9.35
CA VAL A 59 8.07 13.62 9.36
C VAL A 59 6.77 14.25 9.87
N PRO A 60 6.81 15.46 10.44
CA PRO A 60 5.60 16.24 10.66
C PRO A 60 4.86 16.49 9.33
N GLU A 61 3.52 16.44 9.32
CA GLU A 61 2.76 16.76 8.10
C GLU A 61 3.07 18.18 7.58
N SER A 62 3.34 19.12 8.48
CA SER A 62 3.74 20.49 8.16
C SER A 62 5.09 20.58 7.42
N ALA A 63 5.93 19.55 7.49
CA ALA A 63 7.20 19.48 6.77
C ALA A 63 7.06 18.94 5.33
N VAL A 64 5.90 18.41 4.95
CA VAL A 64 5.66 17.80 3.63
C VAL A 64 5.86 18.82 2.51
N ALA A 65 5.45 20.08 2.73
CA ALA A 65 5.63 21.14 1.76
C ALA A 65 7.11 21.38 1.43
N SER A 66 7.96 21.50 2.45
CA SER A 66 9.40 21.69 2.29
C SER A 66 10.09 20.51 1.59
N LEU A 67 9.67 19.27 1.89
CA LEU A 67 10.20 18.09 1.20
C LEU A 67 9.83 18.08 -0.28
N CYS A 68 8.65 18.57 -0.65
CA CYS A 68 8.21 18.65 -2.04
C CYS A 68 8.98 19.70 -2.87
N GLU A 69 9.76 20.58 -2.22
CA GLU A 69 10.60 21.59 -2.89
C GLU A 69 12.00 21.06 -3.23
N LEU A 70 12.36 19.84 -2.79
CA LEU A 70 13.66 19.24 -3.07
C LEU A 70 13.74 18.74 -4.50
N ASP A 71 14.69 19.27 -5.28
CA ASP A 71 14.83 18.91 -6.70
C ASP A 71 15.36 17.49 -6.94
N ASP A 72 16.05 16.90 -5.95
CA ASP A 72 16.75 15.60 -6.07
C ASP A 72 15.84 14.38 -5.76
N LEU A 73 14.52 14.55 -5.85
CA LEU A 73 13.54 13.51 -5.54
C LEU A 73 12.78 13.04 -6.79
N ALA A 74 12.78 11.73 -6.98
CA ALA A 74 11.98 11.06 -8.01
C ALA A 74 10.50 10.97 -7.60
N ARG A 75 10.21 10.59 -6.36
CA ARG A 75 8.84 10.27 -5.89
C ARG A 75 8.67 10.42 -4.38
N ILE A 76 7.47 10.86 -3.96
CA ILE A 76 7.02 10.87 -2.57
C ILE A 76 5.62 10.25 -2.47
N GLU A 77 5.47 9.28 -1.58
CA GLU A 77 4.20 8.61 -1.29
C GLU A 77 4.03 8.33 0.21
N THR A 78 2.82 7.96 0.62
CA THR A 78 2.55 7.48 1.98
C THR A 78 3.08 6.06 2.15
N GLY A 79 3.76 5.81 3.27
CA GLY A 79 4.20 4.47 3.68
C GLY A 79 3.10 3.64 4.36
N GLU A 80 1.99 4.27 4.74
CA GLU A 80 0.79 3.59 5.24
C GLU A 80 0.19 2.74 4.10
N THR A 81 0.38 1.43 4.18
CA THR A 81 -0.40 0.49 3.37
C THR A 81 -1.73 0.35 4.06
N LEU A 82 -2.84 0.63 3.37
CA LEU A 82 -4.17 0.28 3.85
C LEU A 82 -4.13 -1.22 4.19
N SER A 83 -4.09 -1.56 5.47
CA SER A 83 -4.38 -2.92 5.91
C SER A 83 -5.82 -3.18 5.45
N LEU A 84 -5.99 -3.98 4.38
CA LEU A 84 -7.29 -4.58 4.14
C LEU A 84 -7.57 -5.38 5.40
N GLY A 85 -8.49 -4.89 6.23
CA GLY A 85 -8.98 -5.61 7.40
C GLY A 85 -9.60 -6.90 6.90
N VAL A 86 -8.79 -7.95 6.80
CA VAL A 86 -9.29 -9.30 6.85
C VAL A 86 -9.51 -9.53 8.32
N ASP A 87 -10.73 -9.26 8.79
CA ASP A 87 -11.14 -9.72 10.10
C ASP A 87 -10.87 -11.22 10.17
N GLU A 88 -10.02 -11.66 11.10
CA GLU A 88 -9.69 -13.08 11.31
C GLU A 88 -10.91 -13.92 11.76
N ASP A 89 -12.09 -13.29 11.87
CA ASP A 89 -13.39 -13.91 12.15
C ASP A 89 -14.21 -14.23 10.87
N ALA A 90 -13.58 -14.19 9.69
CA ALA A 90 -14.17 -14.78 8.50
C ALA A 90 -14.25 -16.31 8.68
N THR A 91 -15.28 -16.78 9.40
CA THR A 91 -15.75 -18.16 9.35
C THR A 91 -15.99 -18.49 7.88
N LEU A 92 -15.04 -19.18 7.26
CA LEU A 92 -15.24 -19.76 5.94
C LEU A 92 -16.51 -20.62 6.05
N PRO A 93 -17.47 -20.51 5.12
CA PRO A 93 -18.62 -21.39 5.13
C PRO A 93 -18.08 -22.82 5.03
N SER A 94 -18.25 -23.59 6.10
CA SER A 94 -18.09 -25.03 6.02
C SER A 94 -19.11 -25.50 4.99
N ASP A 95 -18.63 -26.01 3.86
CA ASP A 95 -19.43 -26.75 2.88
C ASP A 95 -20.03 -27.98 3.58
N ASP A 96 -21.15 -27.77 4.27
CA ASP A 96 -21.96 -28.81 4.90
C ASP A 96 -23.33 -28.88 4.22
N ALA A 97 -23.55 -30.04 3.61
CA ALA A 97 -24.80 -30.73 3.31
C ALA A 97 -25.53 -30.52 1.96
N GLY A 98 -25.85 -31.66 1.34
CA GLY A 98 -26.99 -31.84 0.42
C GLY A 98 -26.72 -32.88 -0.68
N ASP A 99 -26.61 -34.17 -0.36
CA ASP A 99 -27.67 -35.17 -0.61
C ASP A 99 -27.88 -35.48 -2.11
N GLU A 100 -27.17 -36.49 -2.62
CA GLU A 100 -27.50 -37.14 -3.89
C GLU A 100 -28.21 -38.47 -3.62
N SER A 101 -29.43 -38.39 -3.11
CA SER A 101 -30.35 -39.53 -3.11
C SER A 101 -31.39 -39.38 -4.24
N GLY A 102 -31.29 -40.26 -5.24
CA GLY A 102 -32.43 -40.66 -6.07
C GLY A 102 -32.48 -40.08 -7.49
N PHE A 103 -31.80 -40.72 -8.43
CA PHE A 103 -32.27 -40.75 -9.82
C PHE A 103 -32.44 -42.21 -10.26
N ASP A 104 -33.62 -42.75 -9.95
CA ASP A 104 -34.13 -44.00 -10.53
C ASP A 104 -34.61 -43.65 -11.95
N ASP A 105 -33.81 -43.94 -12.96
CA ASP A 105 -34.26 -43.93 -14.36
C ASP A 105 -34.28 -45.38 -14.87
N ARG A 106 -35.40 -46.03 -14.58
CA ARG A 106 -35.85 -47.22 -15.27
C ARG A 106 -36.43 -46.81 -16.63
N LEU A 107 -35.68 -47.01 -17.72
CA LEU A 107 -36.25 -47.17 -19.05
C LEU A 107 -35.61 -48.38 -19.76
N GLU A 108 -36.50 -49.21 -20.30
CA GLU A 108 -36.34 -50.61 -20.71
C GLU A 108 -35.50 -50.81 -21.99
N PRO A 109 -35.09 -52.05 -22.33
CA PRO A 109 -34.27 -52.33 -23.51
C PRO A 109 -35.17 -52.45 -24.75
N ASP A 110 -34.81 -51.77 -25.84
CA ASP A 110 -35.41 -52.02 -27.14
C ASP A 110 -34.38 -52.47 -28.17
N ASP A 111 -34.72 -53.64 -28.69
CA ASP A 111 -34.09 -54.49 -29.67
C ASP A 111 -34.14 -53.86 -31.08
N GLU A 112 -33.30 -54.39 -31.97
CA GLU A 112 -33.37 -54.30 -33.44
C GLU A 112 -33.28 -52.92 -34.15
N ARG A 113 -32.18 -52.70 -34.90
CA ARG A 113 -32.14 -52.75 -36.38
C ARG A 113 -30.88 -52.07 -36.95
N ARG A 114 -29.86 -52.86 -37.28
CA ARG A 114 -29.36 -53.06 -38.67
C ARG A 114 -28.20 -54.03 -38.75
#